data_AF-A0A7W1K940-F1
#
_entry.id   AF-A0A7W1K940-F1
#
_cell.length_a   1.000
_cell.length_b   1.000
_cell.length_c   1.000
_cell.angle_alpha   90.00
_cell.angle_beta   90.00
_cell.angle_gamma   90.00
#
_symmetry.space_group_name_H-M   'P 1'
#
loop_
_entity.id
_entity.type
_entity.pdbx_description
1 polymer ?
#
loop_
_entity_poly.entity_id
_entity_poly.type
_entity_poly.pdbx_seq_one_letter_code
_entity_poly.pdbx_strand_id
1 'polypeptide(L)' 'DDGFRAELLDATGVAPAFAIESFTDVDGDVRQSIRRVRRSPFLSHRLLVRGFVYDVDTHRLREVDVDDEHE' A
#
# COMPACT_ATOMS: atom_id res chain seq x y z
N ASP A 1 12.99 -4.32 -2.59
CA ASP A 1 13.37 -3.10 -1.87
C ASP A 1 14.89 -2.91 -1.83
N ASP A 2 15.64 -3.70 -1.04
CA ASP A 2 17.08 -3.49 -0.83
C ASP A 2 17.94 -3.43 -2.10
N GLY A 3 17.62 -4.23 -3.12
CA GLY A 3 18.31 -4.20 -4.41
C GLY A 3 18.16 -2.85 -5.14
N PHE A 4 16.94 -2.32 -5.21
CA PHE A 4 16.68 -1.05 -5.89
C PHE A 4 17.24 0.15 -5.11
N ARG A 5 17.23 0.08 -3.78
CA ARG A 5 17.89 1.07 -2.93
C ARG A 5 19.39 1.14 -3.19
N ALA A 6 20.03 -0.02 -3.34
CA ALA A 6 21.45 -0.12 -3.66
C ALA A 6 21.76 0.42 -5.06
N GLU A 7 20.93 0.11 -6.06
CA GLU A 7 21.05 0.68 -7.42
C GLU A 7 20.97 2.21 -7.42
N LEU A 8 20.04 2.80 -6.67
CA LEU A 8 19.93 4.26 -6.55
C LEU A 8 21.15 4.88 -5.86
N LEU A 9 21.68 4.23 -4.83
CA LEU A 9 22.90 4.68 -4.16
C LEU A 9 24.10 4.65 -5.12
N ASP A 10 24.28 3.58 -5.88
CA ASP A 10 25.37 3.44 -6.85
C ASP A 10 25.26 4.51 -7.96
N ALA A 11 24.06 4.74 -8.47
CA ALA A 11 23.81 5.69 -9.55
C ALA A 11 23.92 7.17 -9.11
N THR A 12 23.58 7.50 -7.87
CA THR A 12 23.44 8.90 -7.41
C THR A 12 24.44 9.32 -6.33
N GLY A 13 25.15 8.36 -5.73
CA GLY A 13 26.04 8.56 -4.58
C GLY A 13 25.33 8.80 -3.25
N VAL A 14 23.98 8.83 -3.23
CA VAL A 14 23.18 9.08 -2.02
C VAL A 14 22.05 8.08 -1.92
N ALA A 15 21.86 7.48 -0.74
CA ALA A 15 20.73 6.61 -0.49
C ALA A 15 19.45 7.43 -0.29
N PRO A 16 18.30 7.01 -0.83
CA PRO A 16 17.03 7.69 -0.61
C PRO A 16 16.70 7.81 0.89
N ALA A 17 16.27 9.01 1.30
CA ALA A 17 15.82 9.26 2.67
C ALA A 17 14.43 8.68 2.97
N PHE A 18 13.71 8.27 1.94
CA PHE A 18 12.41 7.62 2.03
C PHE A 18 12.53 6.10 1.82
N ALA A 19 11.52 5.36 2.29
CA ALA A 19 11.39 3.93 2.05
C ALA A 19 10.88 3.67 0.62
N ILE A 20 11.38 2.61 -0.03
CA ILE A 20 10.82 2.16 -1.30
C ILE A 20 9.70 1.18 -0.95
N GLU A 21 8.48 1.68 -0.95
CA GLU A 21 7.25 0.95 -0.59
C GLU A 21 6.86 -0.05 -1.70
N SER A 22 7.73 -1.02 -1.99
CA SER A 22 7.46 -2.10 -2.94
C SER A 22 6.63 -3.21 -2.29
N PHE A 23 5.67 -3.77 -3.03
CA PHE A 23 4.83 -4.87 -2.57
C PHE A 23 4.93 -6.08 -3.52
N THR A 24 4.68 -7.29 -2.98
CA THR A 24 4.63 -8.55 -3.74
C THR A 24 3.22 -9.13 -3.82
N ASP A 25 2.33 -8.71 -2.93
CA ASP A 25 0.92 -9.09 -2.89
C ASP A 25 0.07 -7.82 -2.96
N VAL A 26 -0.67 -7.68 -4.07
CA VAL A 26 -1.51 -6.51 -4.33
C VAL A 26 -2.65 -6.42 -3.32
N ASP A 27 -3.26 -7.55 -2.97
CA ASP A 27 -4.41 -7.57 -2.05
C ASP A 27 -3.94 -7.25 -0.64
N GLY A 28 -2.83 -7.86 -0.20
CA GLY A 28 -2.18 -7.56 1.06
C GLY A 28 -1.82 -6.09 1.21
N ASP A 29 -1.26 -5.47 0.17
CA ASP A 29 -0.90 -4.05 0.17
C ASP A 29 -2.13 -3.14 0.28
N VAL A 30 -3.19 -3.44 -0.49
CA VAL A 30 -4.47 -2.72 -0.38
C VAL A 30 -5.06 -2.84 1.02
N ARG A 31 -5.05 -4.04 1.64
CA ARG A 31 -5.50 -4.22 3.03
C ARG A 31 -4.67 -3.41 4.02
N GLN A 32 -3.35 -3.35 3.84
CA GLN A 32 -2.46 -2.54 4.68
C GLN A 32 -2.77 -1.05 4.53
N SER A 33 -2.94 -0.58 3.30
CA SER A 33 -3.30 0.80 2.98
C SER A 33 -4.64 1.20 3.59
N ILE A 34 -5.67 0.36 3.48
CA ILE A 34 -6.98 0.59 4.13
C ILE A 34 -6.79 0.75 5.65
N ARG A 35 -6.07 -0.17 6.30
CA ARG A 35 -5.81 -0.10 7.75
C ARG A 35 -5.06 1.17 8.14
N ARG A 36 -4.08 1.61 7.34
CA ARG A 36 -3.34 2.85 7.56
C ARG A 36 -4.25 4.08 7.52
N VAL A 37 -5.14 4.15 6.54
CA VAL A 37 -6.13 5.23 6.42
C VAL A 37 -7.11 5.20 7.60
N ARG A 38 -7.64 4.01 7.96
CA ARG A 38 -8.55 3.82 9.11
C ARG A 38 -7.93 4.27 10.44
N ARG A 39 -6.63 4.06 10.64
CA ARG A 39 -5.90 4.45 11.87
C ARG A 39 -5.52 5.93 11.91
N SER A 40 -5.55 6.64 10.78
CA SER A 40 -5.07 8.03 10.71
C SER A 40 -5.91 8.99 11.56
N PRO A 41 -5.31 9.71 12.53
CA PRO A 41 -6.03 10.67 13.37
C PRO A 41 -6.54 11.90 12.59
N PHE A 42 -6.02 12.12 11.38
CA PHE A 42 -6.28 13.31 10.57
C PHE A 42 -7.52 13.19 9.67
N LEU A 43 -8.13 12.01 9.60
CA LEU A 43 -9.33 11.78 8.79
C LEU A 43 -10.56 11.71 9.69
N SER A 44 -11.66 12.36 9.29
CA SER A 44 -12.91 12.35 10.06
C SER A 44 -13.73 11.08 9.86
N HIS A 45 -13.79 10.55 8.63
CA HIS A 45 -14.64 9.41 8.25
C HIS A 45 -13.84 8.11 8.06
N ARG A 46 -13.12 7.70 9.11
CA ARG A 46 -12.18 6.57 9.05
C ARG A 46 -12.84 5.23 8.74
N LEU A 47 -14.09 5.03 9.15
CA LEU A 47 -14.80 3.74 8.97
C LEU A 47 -15.43 3.58 7.57
N LEU A 48 -15.49 4.65 6.77
CA LEU A 48 -16.06 4.61 5.41
C LEU A 48 -15.00 4.38 4.33
N VAL A 49 -13.92 3.69 4.69
CA VAL A 49 -12.78 3.42 3.79
C VAL A 49 -12.94 2.04 3.17
N ARG A 50 -12.90 2.01 1.84
CA ARG A 50 -12.95 0.81 0.98
C ARG A 50 -11.73 0.82 0.07
N GLY A 51 -11.25 -0.35 -0.34
CA GLY A 51 -10.15 -0.45 -1.31
C GLY A 51 -10.48 -1.44 -2.40
N PHE A 52 -9.92 -1.19 -3.59
CA PHE A 52 -10.21 -1.94 -4.79
C PHE A 52 -8.92 -2.21 -5.55
N VAL A 53 -8.85 -3.37 -6.19
CA VAL A 53 -7.84 -3.72 -7.18
C VAL A 53 -8.46 -3.58 -8.56
N TYR A 54 -7.81 -2.82 -9.42
CA TYR A 54 -8.15 -2.74 -10.84
C TYR A 54 -7.44 -3.86 -11.59
N ASP A 55 -8.23 -4.72 -12.22
CA ASP A 55 -7.74 -5.78 -13.10
C ASP A 55 -7.52 -5.21 -14.51
N VAL A 56 -6.27 -5.19 -14.96
CA VAL A 56 -5.85 -4.53 -16.21
C VAL A 56 -6.30 -5.26 -17.46
N ASP A 57 -6.60 -6.56 -17.38
CA ASP A 57 -7.00 -7.36 -18.53
C ASP A 57 -8.51 -7.30 -18.74
N THR A 58 -9.27 -7.30 -17.65
CA THR A 58 -10.75 -7.33 -17.67
C THR A 58 -11.38 -5.96 -17.45
N HIS A 59 -10.59 -4.97 -17.03
CA HIS A 59 -11.00 -3.62 -16.69
C HIS A 59 -12.02 -3.54 -15.53
N ARG A 60 -12.06 -4.58 -14.69
CA ARG A 60 -12.98 -4.65 -13.55
C ARG A 60 -12.31 -4.16 -12.27
N LEU A 61 -13.11 -3.57 -11.39
CA LEU A 61 -12.71 -3.29 -10.02
C LEU A 61 -13.19 -4.44 -9.13
N ARG A 62 -12.26 -5.02 -8.38
CA ARG A 62 -12.55 -6.00 -7.34
C ARG A 62 -12.30 -5.36 -5.99
N GLU A 63 -13.31 -5.41 -5.12
CA GLU A 63 -13.18 -4.94 -3.76
C GLU A 63 -12.30 -5.90 -2.95
N VAL A 64 -11.49 -5.33 -2.06
CA VAL A 64 -10.65 -6.08 -1.13
C VAL A 64 -11.22 -5.95 0.28
N ASP A 65 -11.69 -7.07 0.81
CA ASP A 65 -12.17 -7.14 2.18
C ASP A 65 -10.99 -7.11 3.17
N VAL A 66 -11.16 -6.31 4.22
CA VAL A 66 -10.27 -6.27 5.37
C VAL A 66 -11.04 -6.87 6.52
N ASP A 67 -10.64 -8.06 6.96
CA ASP A 67 -11.12 -8.61 8.22
C ASP A 67 -10.59 -7.69 9.32
N ASP A 68 -11.46 -6.81 9.82
CA ASP A 68 -11.21 -6.15 11.09
C ASP A 68 -11.39 -7.24 12.14
N GLU A 69 -10.29 -7.89 12.55
CA GLU A 69 -10.29 -8.71 13.76
C GLU A 69 -10.63 -7.80 14.94
N HIS A 70 -11.93 -7.71 15.22
CA HIS A 70 -12.47 -7.13 16.45
C HIS A 70 -12.29 -8.19 17.55
N GLU A 71 -11.18 -8.13 18.27
CA GLU A 71 -11.03 -8.74 19.61
C GLU A 71 -10.62 -7.67 20.62
#